data_AF-A0A212EU80-F1
#
_entry.id   AF-A0A212EU80-F1
#
_cell.length_a   1.000
_cell.length_b   1.000
_cell.length_c   1.000
_cell.angle_alpha   90.00
_cell.angle_beta   90.00
_cell.angle_gamma   90.00
#
_symmetry.space_group_name_H-M   'P 1'
#
loop_
_entity.id
_entity.type
_entity.pdbx_description
1 polymer ?
#
loop_
_entity_poly.entity_id
_entity_poly.type
_entity_poly.pdbx_seq_one_letter_code
_entity_poly.pdbx_strand_id
1 'polypeptide(L)'
;MKGVPDAPRCGFSNAVVQIMRMHAVPYESCDVLADENIRQGIKEYSNWPTIPQVFINGEFVGGCDIMLQMHQSGELVEELKKVGIKSALLTAEEAKKENSK
;
A
#
# COMPACT_ATOMS: atom_id res chain seq x y z
N MET A 1 6.52 0.97 -7.81
CA MET A 1 5.79 -0.25 -8.27
C MET A 1 6.20 -0.59 -9.70
N LYS A 2 5.77 -1.73 -10.27
CA LYS A 2 6.00 -2.06 -11.70
C LYS A 2 4.76 -1.69 -12.52
N GLY A 3 4.87 -0.71 -13.41
CA GLY A 3 3.74 -0.06 -14.08
C GLY A 3 3.16 1.09 -13.26
N VAL A 4 1.94 1.50 -13.59
CA VAL A 4 1.18 2.55 -12.87
C VAL A 4 -0.09 1.97 -12.23
N PRO A 5 -0.73 2.63 -11.25
CA PRO A 5 -1.92 2.11 -10.56
C PRO A 5 -3.07 1.69 -11.49
N ASP A 6 -3.25 2.41 -12.60
CA ASP A 6 -4.30 2.13 -13.58
C ASP A 6 -3.94 1.02 -14.56
N ALA A 7 -2.64 0.73 -14.71
CA ALA A 7 -2.12 -0.31 -15.59
C ALA A 7 -0.89 -1.00 -14.94
N PRO A 8 -1.10 -1.78 -13.85
CA PRO A 8 -0.01 -2.47 -13.18
C PRO A 8 0.54 -3.59 -14.06
N ARG A 9 1.88 -3.70 -14.14
CA ARG A 9 2.58 -4.66 -15.02
C ARG A 9 3.11 -5.89 -14.28
N CYS A 10 2.71 -6.08 -13.03
CA CYS A 10 3.13 -7.20 -12.19
C CYS A 10 2.04 -7.54 -11.16
N GLY A 11 1.75 -8.83 -10.98
CA GLY A 11 0.72 -9.31 -10.04
C GLY A 11 0.90 -8.78 -8.61
N PHE A 12 2.14 -8.76 -8.10
CA PHE A 12 2.45 -8.22 -6.78
C PHE A 12 2.21 -6.70 -6.69
N SER A 13 2.53 -5.96 -7.76
CA SER A 13 2.22 -4.52 -7.81
C SER A 13 0.71 -4.27 -7.87
N ASN A 14 -0.03 -5.08 -8.63
CA ASN A 14 -1.49 -5.01 -8.66
C ASN A 14 -2.08 -5.31 -7.27
N ALA A 15 -1.59 -6.33 -6.56
CA ALA A 15 -2.07 -6.65 -5.22
C ALA A 15 -1.96 -5.48 -4.25
N VAL A 16 -0.81 -4.78 -4.21
CA VAL A 16 -0.64 -3.57 -3.38
C VAL A 16 -1.61 -2.47 -3.81
N VAL A 17 -1.79 -2.24 -5.12
CA VAL A 17 -2.76 -1.26 -5.64
C VAL A 17 -4.18 -1.59 -5.19
N GLN A 18 -4.59 -2.86 -5.25
CA GLN A 18 -5.92 -3.27 -4.79
C GLN A 18 -6.11 -3.05 -3.29
N ILE A 19 -5.10 -3.35 -2.47
CA ILE A 19 -5.12 -3.06 -1.03
C ILE A 19 -5.34 -1.57 -0.79
N MET A 20 -4.54 -0.70 -1.41
CA MET A 20 -4.70 0.76 -1.23
C MET A 20 -6.08 1.25 -1.67
N ARG A 21 -6.64 0.70 -2.76
CA ARG A 21 -7.99 1.02 -3.24
C ARG A 21 -9.08 0.57 -2.26
N MET A 22 -8.99 -0.63 -1.68
CA MET A 22 -9.96 -1.12 -0.69
C MET A 22 -10.02 -0.22 0.55
N HIS A 23 -8.86 0.32 0.96
CA HIS A 23 -8.78 1.28 2.06
C HIS A 23 -9.13 2.72 1.66
N ALA A 24 -9.37 2.99 0.37
CA ALA A 24 -9.57 4.32 -0.21
C ALA A 24 -8.44 5.31 0.13
N VAL A 25 -7.20 4.82 0.13
CA VAL A 25 -6.02 5.62 0.48
C VAL A 25 -5.62 6.51 -0.71
N PRO A 26 -5.45 7.82 -0.53
CA PRO A 26 -4.75 8.65 -1.50
C PRO A 26 -3.24 8.36 -1.44
N TYR A 27 -2.62 8.09 -2.57
CA TYR A 27 -1.18 7.83 -2.64
C TYR A 27 -0.59 8.25 -3.98
N GLU A 28 0.72 8.49 -3.98
CA GLU A 28 1.51 8.65 -5.19
C GLU A 28 2.23 7.36 -5.54
N SER A 29 2.51 7.15 -6.83
CA SER A 29 3.18 5.97 -7.33
C SER A 29 4.29 6.34 -8.29
N CYS A 30 5.43 5.65 -8.18
CA CYS A 30 6.52 5.73 -9.13
C CYS A 30 6.66 4.40 -9.90
N ASP A 31 6.65 4.47 -11.25
CA ASP A 31 6.90 3.31 -12.11
C ASP A 31 8.41 3.08 -12.28
N VAL A 32 8.92 2.05 -11.62
CA VAL A 32 10.35 1.72 -11.68
C VAL A 32 10.76 1.06 -12.99
N LEU A 33 9.80 0.72 -13.87
CA LEU A 33 10.11 0.19 -15.20
C LEU A 33 10.48 1.32 -16.19
N ALA A 34 10.15 2.57 -15.86
CA ALA A 34 10.47 3.72 -16.70
C ALA A 34 11.91 4.21 -16.51
N ASP A 35 12.54 3.92 -15.36
CA ASP A 35 13.91 4.34 -15.03
C ASP A 35 14.63 3.27 -14.18
N GLU A 36 15.70 2.71 -14.75
CA GLU A 36 16.50 1.68 -14.09
C GLU A 36 17.31 2.23 -12.90
N ASN A 37 17.69 3.52 -12.90
CA ASN A 37 18.36 4.16 -11.76
C ASN A 37 17.44 4.22 -10.55
N ILE A 38 16.16 4.59 -10.77
CA ILE A 38 15.15 4.56 -9.70
C ILE A 38 14.97 3.12 -9.20
N ARG A 39 14.92 2.15 -10.12
CA ARG A 39 14.70 0.74 -9.79
C ARG A 39 15.80 0.14 -8.93
N GLN A 40 17.07 0.47 -9.19
CA GLN A 40 18.17 -0.01 -8.37
C GLN A 40 18.33 0.84 -7.11
N GLY A 41 18.26 2.17 -7.24
CA GLY A 41 18.39 3.09 -6.12
C GLY A 41 17.37 2.86 -5.01
N ILE A 42 16.11 2.54 -5.34
CA ILE A 42 15.10 2.28 -4.31
C ILE A 42 15.41 1.01 -3.49
N LYS A 43 16.00 -0.03 -4.11
CA LYS A 43 16.38 -1.26 -3.40
C LYS A 43 17.52 -1.03 -2.43
N GLU A 44 18.49 -0.23 -2.86
CA GLU A 44 19.64 0.15 -2.02
C GLU A 44 19.18 1.05 -0.87
N TYR A 45 18.37 2.08 -1.17
CA TYR A 45 17.85 3.01 -0.19
C TYR A 45 17.05 2.33 0.92
N SER A 46 16.15 1.41 0.55
CA SER A 46 15.31 0.68 1.52
C SER A 46 16.01 -0.54 2.12
N ASN A 47 17.23 -0.86 1.66
CA ASN A 47 17.89 -2.16 1.90
C ASN A 47 16.94 -3.36 1.65
N TRP A 48 16.17 -3.30 0.55
CA TRP A 48 15.13 -4.30 0.23
C TRP A 48 15.16 -4.71 -1.24
N PRO A 49 15.27 -6.01 -1.58
CA PRO A 49 15.62 -6.43 -2.94
C PRO A 49 14.44 -6.43 -3.94
N THR A 50 13.19 -6.34 -3.46
CA THR A 50 11.99 -6.58 -4.29
C THR A 50 11.12 -5.34 -4.50
N ILE A 51 10.26 -5.42 -5.53
CA ILE A 51 9.26 -4.41 -5.90
C ILE A 51 7.92 -5.14 -6.06
N PRO A 52 6.79 -4.59 -5.58
CA PRO A 52 6.58 -3.23 -5.07
C PRO A 52 7.17 -2.99 -3.67
N GLN A 53 7.42 -1.72 -3.36
CA GLN A 53 7.74 -1.22 -2.02
C GLN A 53 6.74 -0.12 -1.66
N VAL A 54 6.34 -0.07 -0.40
CA VAL A 54 5.41 0.91 0.16
C VAL A 54 6.10 1.70 1.25
N PHE A 55 5.88 3.01 1.22
CA PHE A 55 6.34 3.95 2.22
C PHE A 55 5.12 4.70 2.77
N ILE A 56 5.09 4.92 4.09
CA ILE A 56 4.07 5.71 4.77
C ILE A 56 4.79 6.77 5.58
N ASN A 57 4.42 8.05 5.41
CA ASN A 57 5.10 9.18 6.04
C ASN A 57 6.63 9.22 5.81
N GLY A 58 7.09 8.76 4.64
CA GLY A 58 8.51 8.68 4.30
C GLY A 58 9.26 7.46 4.89
N GLU A 59 8.62 6.67 5.73
CA GLU A 59 9.20 5.47 6.32
C GLU A 59 8.88 4.22 5.50
N PHE A 60 9.87 3.35 5.32
CA PHE A 60 9.70 2.10 4.61
C PHE A 60 8.84 1.13 5.43
N VAL A 61 7.72 0.68 4.85
CA VAL A 61 6.79 -0.25 5.50
C VAL A 61 7.04 -1.68 5.05
N GLY A 62 7.16 -1.91 3.74
CA GLY A 62 7.39 -3.25 3.22
C GLY A 62 7.03 -3.47 1.76
N GLY A 63 7.11 -4.73 1.34
CA GLY A 63 6.69 -5.21 0.03
C GLY A 63 5.25 -5.75 0.01
N CYS A 64 4.92 -6.48 -1.05
CA CYS A 64 3.57 -7.02 -1.26
C CYS A 64 3.06 -7.91 -0.11
N ASP A 65 3.89 -8.86 0.36
CA ASP A 65 3.45 -9.83 1.37
C ASP A 65 3.19 -9.17 2.72
N ILE A 66 4.03 -8.20 3.11
CA ILE A 66 3.85 -7.40 4.33
C ILE A 66 2.57 -6.58 4.23
N MET A 67 2.33 -5.91 3.09
CA MET A 67 1.09 -5.16 2.88
C MET A 67 -0.15 -6.04 2.97
N LEU A 68 -0.09 -7.26 2.44
CA LEU A 68 -1.18 -8.22 2.53
C LEU A 68 -1.40 -8.68 3.98
N GLN A 69 -0.33 -8.97 4.72
CA GLN A 69 -0.41 -9.32 6.14
C GLN A 69 -1.05 -8.19 6.95
N MET A 70 -0.54 -6.96 6.81
CA MET A 70 -1.04 -5.79 7.55
C MET A 70 -2.50 -5.48 7.21
N HIS A 71 -2.91 -5.70 5.96
CA HIS A 71 -4.31 -5.60 5.55
C HIS A 71 -5.19 -6.63 6.27
N GLN A 72 -4.76 -7.90 6.31
CA GLN A 72 -5.52 -8.99 6.94
C GLN A 72 -5.57 -8.89 8.47
N SER A 73 -4.48 -8.44 9.10
CA SER A 73 -4.41 -8.29 10.56
C SER A 73 -5.13 -7.03 11.08
N GLY A 74 -5.45 -6.09 10.19
CA GLY A 74 -5.96 -4.76 10.55
C GLY A 74 -4.86 -3.77 10.96
N GLU A 75 -3.60 -4.19 11.04
CA GLU A 75 -2.48 -3.31 11.38
C GLU A 75 -2.33 -2.13 10.40
N LEU A 76 -2.61 -2.35 9.11
CA LEU A 76 -2.57 -1.29 8.09
C LEU A 76 -3.54 -0.15 8.43
N VAL A 77 -4.69 -0.47 9.02
CA VAL A 77 -5.66 0.54 9.43
C VAL A 77 -5.08 1.45 10.50
N GLU A 78 -4.40 0.87 11.49
CA GLU A 78 -3.79 1.64 12.58
C GLU A 78 -2.63 2.49 12.06
N GLU A 79 -1.80 1.98 11.13
CA GLU A 79 -0.75 2.78 10.49
C GLU A 79 -1.30 3.97 9.68
N LEU A 80 -2.35 3.74 8.89
CA LEU A 80 -3.02 4.83 8.16
C LEU A 80 -3.60 5.88 9.11
N LYS A 81 -4.16 5.46 10.24
CA LYS A 81 -4.72 6.36 11.24
C LYS A 81 -3.65 7.25 11.89
N LYS A 82 -2.44 6.73 12.13
CA LYS A 82 -1.31 7.52 12.67
C LYS A 82 -0.95 8.70 11.76
N VAL A 83 -1.14 8.55 10.45
CA VAL A 83 -0.88 9.60 9.45
C VAL A 83 -2.15 10.39 9.06
N GLY A 84 -3.24 10.24 9.82
CA GLY A 84 -4.48 10.99 9.62
C GLY A 84 -5.36 10.49 8.47
N ILE A 85 -5.11 9.29 7.93
CA ILE A 85 -5.90 8.69 6.86
C ILE A 85 -6.93 7.73 7.48
N LYS A 86 -8.23 8.02 7.30
CA LYS A 86 -9.29 7.10 7.72
C LYS A 86 -9.56 6.05 6.64
N SER A 87 -9.27 4.80 6.95
CA SER A 87 -9.58 3.65 6.07
C SER A 87 -11.09 3.52 5.81
N ALA A 88 -11.48 3.32 4.56
CA ALA A 88 -12.88 3.05 4.18
C ALA A 88 -13.44 1.76 4.80
N LEU A 89 -12.56 0.80 5.13
CA LEU A 89 -12.99 -0.46 5.75
C LEU A 89 -13.46 -0.26 7.21
N LEU A 90 -12.86 0.66 7.96
CA LEU A 90 -13.34 1.02 9.30
C LEU A 90 -14.74 1.61 9.25
N THR A 91 -14.97 2.55 8.33
CA THR A 91 -16.28 3.20 8.22
C THR A 91 -17.39 2.20 7.88
N ALA A 92 -17.09 1.18 7.08
CA ALA A 92 -18.03 0.14 6.73
C ALA A 92 -18.35 -0.80 7.92
N GLU A 93 -17.37 -1.09 8.77
CA GLU A 93 -17.60 -1.89 9.99
C GLU A 93 -18.35 -1.11 11.07
N GLU A 94 -18.03 0.17 11.27
CA GLU A 94 -18.75 1.07 12.19
C GLU A 94 -20.23 1.15 11.78
N ALA A 95 -20.53 1.39 10.51
CA ALA A 95 -21.89 1.47 9.99
C ALA A 95 -22.68 0.15 10.13
N LYS A 96 -22.02 -1.00 9.95
CA LYS A 96 -22.67 -2.31 10.15
C LYS A 96 -23.04 -2.57 11.61
N LYS A 97 -22.20 -2.14 12.56
CA LYS A 97 -22.48 -2.30 14.00
C LYS A 97 -23.61 -1.40 14.49
N GLU A 98 -23.81 -0.25 13.87
CA GLU A 98 -24.88 0.70 14.20
C GLU A 98 -26.24 0.26 13.66
N ASN A 99 -26.30 -0.32 12.45
CA ASN A 99 -27.52 -0.90 11.88
C ASN A 99 -27.94 -2.25 12.50
N SER A 100 -27.12 -2.83 13.38
CA SER A 100 -27.39 -4.11 14.05
C SER A 100 -27.81 -3.92 15.52
N LYS A 101 -27.91 -2.68 16.01
CA LYS A 101 -28.43 -2.32 17.32
C LYS A 101 -29.86 -1.83 17.18
#